data_AF-I4ITD7-F1
#
_entry.id   AF-I4ITD7-F1
#
_cell.length_a   1.000
_cell.length_b   1.000
_cell.length_c   1.000
_cell.angle_alpha   90.00
_cell.angle_beta   90.00
_cell.angle_gamma   90.00
#
_symmetry.space_group_name_H-M   'P 1'
#
loop_
_entity.id
_entity.type
_entity.pdbx_description
1 polymer ?
#
loop_
_entity_poly.entity_id
_entity_poly.type
_entity_poly.pdbx_seq_one_letter_code
_entity_poly.pdbx_strand_id
1 'polypeptide(L)' 'MLDEVKAWGLKPETVTGDSWYAAKETMNTLKDKGFRGLFAPHRKFGSETPPF' A
#
# COMPACT_ATOMS: atom_id res chain seq x y z
N MET A 1 3.48 3.27 -12.33
CA MET A 1 2.06 3.19 -11.93
C MET A 1 1.51 4.50 -11.35
N LEU A 2 1.88 5.00 -10.17
CA LEU A 2 1.29 6.26 -9.64
C LEU A 2 1.56 7.49 -10.50
N ASP A 3 2.78 7.63 -11.01
CA ASP A 3 3.13 8.77 -11.87
C ASP A 3 2.44 8.68 -13.26
N GLU A 4 2.12 7.47 -13.69
CA GLU A 4 1.36 7.19 -14.93
C GLU A 4 -0.13 7.53 -14.76
N VAL A 5 -0.73 7.16 -13.62
CA VAL A 5 -2.10 7.55 -13.26
C VAL A 5 -2.23 9.08 -13.17
N LYS A 6 -1.22 9.78 -12.62
CA LYS A 6 -1.17 11.24 -12.63
C LYS A 6 -1.07 11.81 -14.05
N ALA A 7 -0.28 11.18 -14.93
CA ALA A 7 -0.14 11.59 -16.32
C ALA A 7 -1.47 11.48 -17.11
N TRP A 8 -2.39 10.61 -16.69
CA TRP A 8 -3.75 10.54 -17.23
C TRP A 8 -4.69 11.63 -16.72
N GLY A 9 -4.20 12.58 -15.90
CA GLY A 9 -4.99 13.67 -15.35
C GLY A 9 -5.78 13.30 -14.09
N LEU A 10 -5.62 12.08 -13.58
CA LEU A 10 -6.29 11.63 -12.36
C LEU A 10 -5.56 12.19 -11.12
N LYS A 11 -6.33 12.58 -10.11
CA LYS A 11 -5.82 13.10 -8.83
C LYS A 11 -6.22 12.15 -7.70
N PRO A 12 -5.60 10.96 -7.60
CA PRO A 12 -5.93 10.03 -6.54
C PRO A 12 -5.55 10.63 -5.18
N GLU A 13 -6.46 10.61 -4.22
CA GLU A 13 -6.16 11.07 -2.86
C GLU A 13 -5.78 9.91 -1.93
N THR A 14 -6.30 8.72 -2.25
CA THR A 14 -6.11 7.49 -1.47
C THR A 14 -5.70 6.36 -2.40
N VAL A 15 -4.68 5.61 -1.99
CA VAL A 15 -4.24 4.37 -2.64
C VAL A 15 -4.69 3.21 -1.78
N THR A 16 -5.45 2.30 -2.37
CA THR A 16 -5.91 1.07 -1.72
C THR A 16 -5.13 -0.12 -2.25
N GLY A 17 -4.78 -1.08 -1.40
CA GLY A 17 -4.08 -2.29 -1.84
C GLY A 17 -4.17 -3.44 -0.84
N ASP A 18 -3.69 -4.60 -1.26
CA ASP A 18 -3.60 -5.76 -0.39
C ASP A 18 -2.36 -5.69 0.52
N SER A 19 -2.28 -6.68 1.42
CA SER A 19 -1.29 -6.71 2.47
C SER A 19 0.16 -6.87 2.01
N TRP A 20 0.38 -7.36 0.79
CA TRP A 20 1.70 -7.50 0.18
C TRP A 20 2.40 -6.15 0.00
N TYR A 21 1.61 -5.10 -0.25
CA TYR A 21 2.11 -3.74 -0.47
C TYR A 21 2.04 -2.87 0.79
N ALA A 22 1.67 -3.44 1.94
CA ALA A 22 1.61 -2.75 3.22
C ALA A 22 2.99 -2.56 3.89
N ALA A 23 4.09 -2.68 3.14
CA ALA A 23 5.44 -2.50 3.64
C ALA A 23 5.71 -1.04 4.04
N LYS A 24 6.64 -0.85 4.99
CA LYS A 24 6.98 0.47 5.55
C LYS A 24 7.52 1.41 4.46
N GLU A 25 8.35 0.89 3.57
CA GLU A 25 8.94 1.61 2.44
C GLU A 25 7.86 2.13 1.50
N THR A 26 6.83 1.31 1.23
CA THR A 26 5.67 1.70 0.42
C THR A 26 4.86 2.79 1.11
N MET A 27 4.59 2.66 2.41
CA MET A 27 3.85 3.67 3.17
C MET A 27 4.58 5.02 3.24
N ASN A 28 5.90 5.00 3.43
CA ASN A 28 6.71 6.21 3.42
C ASN A 28 6.67 6.89 2.04
N THR A 29 6.81 6.11 0.96
CA THR A 29 6.72 6.64 -0.41
C THR A 29 5.37 7.30 -0.69
N LEU A 30 4.27 6.71 -0.22
CA LEU A 30 2.94 7.28 -0.37
C LEU A 30 2.80 8.59 0.42
N LYS A 31 3.27 8.60 1.66
CA LYS A 31 3.26 9.79 2.53
C LYS A 31 4.06 10.95 1.91
N ASP A 32 5.27 10.69 1.42
CA ASP A 32 6.14 11.71 0.83
C ASP A 32 5.52 12.30 -0.45
N LYS A 33 4.78 11.47 -1.20
CA LYS A 33 4.03 11.90 -2.39
C LYS A 33 2.66 12.52 -2.07
N GLY A 34 2.29 12.65 -0.79
CA GLY A 34 1.05 13.28 -0.32
C GLY A 34 -0.20 12.40 -0.41
N PHE A 35 -0.04 11.09 -0.56
CA PHE A 35 -1.15 10.14 -0.66
C PHE A 35 -1.51 9.50 0.67
N ARG A 36 -2.81 9.23 0.86
CA ARG A 36 -3.28 8.35 1.94
C ARG A 36 -3.17 6.89 1.49
N GLY A 37 -2.83 6.01 2.41
CA GLY A 37 -2.75 4.57 2.18
C GLY A 37 -3.81 3.81 2.97
N LEU A 38 -4.57 2.93 2.30
CA LEU A 38 -5.49 2.00 2.95
C LEU A 38 -5.16 0.59 2.47
N PHE A 39 -4.47 -0.18 3.31
CA PHE A 39 -4.00 -1.50 2.96
C PHE A 39 -4.57 -2.56 3.89
N ALA A 40 -4.85 -3.74 3.34
CA ALA A 40 -5.19 -4.88 4.18
C ALA A 40 -4.01 -5.18 5.13
N PRO A 41 -4.26 -5.43 6.42
CA PRO A 41 -3.19 -5.79 7.34
C PRO A 41 -2.58 -7.12 6.90
N HIS A 42 -1.25 -7.17 6.78
CA HIS A 42 -0.57 -8.45 6.61
C HIS A 42 -0.57 -9.17 7.94
N ARG A 43 -1.16 -10.37 7.99
CA ARG A 43 -1.18 -11.18 9.20
C ARG A 43 0.24 -11.64 9.51
N LYS A 44 0.94 -10.93 10.40
CA LYS A 44 1.95 -11.52 11.28
C LYS A 44 1.56 -11.29 12.73
N PHE A 45 0.46 -11.93 13.15
CA PHE A 45 0.37 -12.33 14.55
C PHE A 45 1.36 -13.49 14.75
N GLY A 46 2.07 -13.48 15.88
CA GLY A 46 3.24 -14.32 16.16
C GLY A 46 3.15 -15.76 15.65
N SER A 47 4.32 -16.28 15.23
CA SER A 47 4.66 -17.69 15.01
C SER A 47 3.47 -18.66 14.93
N GLU A 48 3.13 -19.07 13.72
CA GLU A 48 2.97 -20.47 13.31
C GLU A 48 2.40 -20.48 11.89
N THR A 49 3.20 -21.03 10.97
CA THR A 49 2.75 -21.45 9.64
C THR A 49 1.53 -22.35 9.77
N PRO A 50 0.44 -22.14 9.03
CA PRO A 50 -0.65 -23.12 8.98
C PRO A 50 -0.16 -24.35 8.21
N PRO A 51 -0.37 -25.58 8.71
CA PRO A 51 -0.20 -26.76 7.87
C PRO A 51 -1.35 -26.78 6.86
N PHE A 52 -0.97 -26.92 5.60
CA PHE A 52 -1.72 -27.35 4.40
C PHE A 52 -3.24 -27.12 4.39
#